data_AF-A0A8J2NSJ9-F1
#
_entry.id   AF-A0A8J2NSJ9-F1
#
_cell.length_a   1.000
_cell.length_b   1.000
_cell.length_c   1.000
_cell.angle_alpha   90.00
_cell.angle_beta   90.00
_cell.angle_gamma   90.00
#
_symmetry.space_group_name_H-M   'P 1'
#
loop_
_entity.id
_entity.type
_entity.pdbx_description
1 polymer ?
#
loop_
_entity_poly.entity_id
_entity_poly.type
_entity_poly.pdbx_seq_one_letter_code
_entity_poly.pdbx_strand_id
1 'polypeptide(L)'
;MADEDNDYVGGMRHRIKDAIDMGKLRETGSCTFELEDVDDPLNLEDDEEDRKADLEAKKGFFEGISLKNLDVVHCSAEEALTDFDEVEKSWSSISEGVQKKVCRPGRGDKVPDRAKVWIHYMAYHEGSDEPFDNSVKVSRPFAFRMGEGRVIQGLEIGVASMEIKEISKFLIQPAYAFGPLGCKPRVPENSRVLFTVELLDYKIVAKCSGIFDMTVEERAELPFSEVYKAAEELKFDAKSEYINTEYQEAANMYSKAARMLEEYFATTESQEAEKNTLLYTLFNNLANCYLKLDKPKKAVKASKSAMNLPVDVTKEKAYYLFCKANFELGNIEEAKRMGDEALLICPNHNEILKLYSNVLKKLQKDNLDQKNLYKKMMAKK
;
A
#
# COMPACT_ATOMS: atom_id res chain seq x y z
N MET A 1 -31.81 32.71 40.10
CA MET A 1 -31.32 33.89 39.38
C MET A 1 -29.85 33.62 39.13
N ALA A 2 -29.52 33.48 37.86
CA ALA A 2 -28.16 33.29 37.37
C ALA A 2 -27.35 34.57 37.59
N ASP A 3 -26.03 34.44 37.63
CA ASP A 3 -25.10 35.17 36.76
C ASP A 3 -23.73 34.48 36.83
N GLU A 4 -23.29 33.90 35.72
CA GLU A 4 -21.92 33.51 35.44
C GLU A 4 -21.48 34.24 34.18
N ASP A 5 -20.53 35.17 34.33
CA ASP A 5 -19.71 35.70 33.26
C ASP A 5 -18.55 34.73 33.01
N ASN A 6 -18.39 34.24 31.77
CA ASN A 6 -17.10 33.74 31.30
C ASN A 6 -16.94 33.97 29.79
N ASP A 7 -16.12 34.95 29.46
CA ASP A 7 -15.68 35.30 28.11
C ASP A 7 -14.74 34.23 27.55
N TYR A 8 -15.17 33.55 26.49
CA TYR A 8 -14.31 32.75 25.62
C TYR A 8 -14.20 33.44 24.26
N VAL A 9 -13.01 33.97 23.95
CA VAL A 9 -12.65 34.54 22.65
C VAL A 9 -12.45 33.39 21.65
N GLY A 10 -13.55 32.97 21.02
CA GLY A 10 -13.55 32.00 19.93
C GLY A 10 -13.06 32.61 18.62
N GLY A 11 -12.12 31.94 17.96
CA GLY A 11 -11.62 32.28 16.64
C GLY A 11 -12.75 32.51 15.64
N MET A 12 -12.69 33.65 14.94
CA MET A 12 -13.69 34.04 13.95
C MET A 12 -13.75 33.03 12.80
N ARG A 13 -14.71 32.11 12.83
CA ARG A 13 -15.30 31.57 11.60
C ARG A 13 -16.33 32.58 11.13
N HIS A 14 -15.96 33.42 10.17
CA HIS A 14 -16.91 34.31 9.50
C HIS A 14 -17.97 33.46 8.78
N ARG A 15 -19.17 33.37 9.36
CA ARG A 15 -20.35 32.98 8.59
C ARG A 15 -20.74 34.18 7.73
N ILE A 16 -20.81 33.98 6.42
CA ILE A 16 -21.36 34.96 5.51
C ILE A 16 -22.82 35.17 5.92
N LYS A 17 -23.14 36.36 6.45
CA LYS A 17 -24.49 36.69 6.95
C LYS A 17 -25.43 37.16 5.84
N ASP A 18 -24.90 37.54 4.68
CA ASP A 18 -25.68 38.10 3.56
C ASP A 18 -25.27 37.48 2.21
N ALA A 19 -26.23 37.30 1.31
CA ALA A 19 -25.97 36.81 -0.04
C ALA A 19 -24.99 37.73 -0.79
N ILE A 20 -23.98 37.15 -1.44
CA ILE A 20 -22.98 37.87 -2.21
C ILE A 20 -23.65 38.46 -3.46
N ASP A 21 -23.69 39.79 -3.55
CA ASP A 21 -24.18 40.52 -4.72
C ASP A 21 -23.15 40.41 -5.86
N MET A 22 -23.41 39.49 -6.80
CA MET A 22 -22.59 39.23 -7.99
C MET A 22 -22.47 40.45 -8.93
N GLY A 23 -23.31 41.47 -8.77
CA GLY A 23 -23.24 42.71 -9.54
C GLY A 23 -22.03 43.58 -9.18
N LYS A 24 -21.61 43.59 -7.91
CA LYS A 24 -20.50 44.43 -7.42
C LYS A 24 -19.11 43.92 -7.81
N LEU A 25 -18.98 42.65 -8.18
CA LEU A 25 -17.72 42.03 -8.61
C LEU A 25 -17.36 42.36 -10.06
N ARG A 26 -18.28 42.96 -10.83
CA ARG A 26 -18.07 43.26 -12.25
C ARG A 26 -17.39 44.62 -12.49
N GLU A 27 -17.37 45.50 -11.50
CA GLU A 27 -16.83 46.87 -11.63
C GLU A 27 -15.37 47.01 -11.16
N THR A 28 -14.88 46.08 -10.32
CA THR A 28 -13.47 46.05 -9.91
C THR A 28 -12.72 45.04 -10.77
N GLY A 29 -11.93 45.53 -11.73
CA GLY A 29 -11.14 44.70 -12.62
C GLY A 29 -10.34 43.63 -11.87
N SER A 30 -10.53 42.38 -12.29
CA SER A 30 -9.68 41.21 -12.04
C SER A 30 -9.16 41.05 -10.61
N CYS A 31 -9.93 40.39 -9.75
CA CYS A 31 -9.35 39.68 -8.60
C CYS A 31 -8.77 38.35 -9.09
N THR A 32 -7.48 38.34 -9.44
CA THR A 32 -6.72 37.10 -9.53
C THR A 32 -6.48 36.59 -8.11
N PHE A 33 -7.15 35.51 -7.74
CA PHE A 33 -6.73 34.69 -6.60
C PHE A 33 -5.64 33.76 -7.09
N GLU A 34 -4.42 33.93 -6.57
CA GLU A 34 -3.43 32.85 -6.59
C GLU A 34 -3.95 31.76 -5.64
N LEU A 35 -4.51 30.70 -6.21
CA LEU A 35 -4.65 29.45 -5.47
C LEU A 35 -3.23 28.92 -5.28
N GLU A 36 -2.73 28.90 -4.04
CA GLU A 36 -1.64 27.99 -3.71
C GLU A 36 -2.10 26.59 -4.15
N ASP A 37 -1.28 25.91 -4.96
CA ASP A 37 -1.52 24.52 -5.33
C ASP A 37 -1.79 23.74 -4.04
N VAL A 38 -3.03 23.31 -3.85
CA VAL A 38 -3.38 22.39 -2.77
C VAL A 38 -2.80 21.06 -3.21
N ASP A 39 -1.53 20.85 -2.88
CA ASP A 39 -0.86 19.56 -2.95
C ASP A 39 -1.75 18.55 -2.22
N ASP A 40 -2.55 17.78 -2.97
CA ASP A 40 -3.33 16.67 -2.43
C ASP A 40 -2.32 15.67 -1.82
N PRO A 41 -2.32 15.49 -0.47
CA PRO A 41 -1.36 14.63 0.21
C PRO A 41 -1.49 13.16 -0.21
N LEU A 42 -2.63 12.79 -0.81
CA LEU A 42 -2.94 11.46 -1.31
C LEU A 42 -2.87 11.33 -2.83
N ASN A 43 -2.78 12.44 -3.57
CA ASN A 43 -2.38 12.41 -4.98
C ASN A 43 -0.87 12.15 -5.02
N LEU A 44 -0.57 10.91 -4.67
CA LEU A 44 0.64 10.18 -4.98
C LEU A 44 0.65 10.02 -6.51
N GLU A 45 0.86 11.11 -7.25
CA GLU A 45 1.49 10.96 -8.54
C GLU A 45 2.81 10.24 -8.24
N ASP A 46 2.77 8.93 -8.44
CA ASP A 46 3.95 8.08 -8.44
C ASP A 46 4.83 8.68 -9.52
N ASP A 47 5.79 9.50 -9.10
CA ASP A 47 6.90 9.95 -9.92
C ASP A 47 7.31 8.74 -10.77
N GLU A 48 7.33 8.87 -12.10
CA GLU A 48 7.66 7.76 -13.01
C GLU A 48 9.00 7.07 -12.62
N GLU A 49 9.87 7.82 -11.94
CA GLU A 49 11.09 7.32 -11.27
C GLU A 49 10.83 6.32 -10.13
N ASP A 50 9.88 6.59 -9.24
CA ASP A 50 9.50 5.71 -8.12
C ASP A 50 8.92 4.38 -8.64
N ARG A 51 8.06 4.45 -9.68
CA ARG A 51 7.50 3.26 -10.33
C ARG A 51 8.59 2.36 -10.93
N LYS A 52 9.62 2.98 -11.53
CA LYS A 52 10.75 2.28 -12.12
C LYS A 52 11.68 1.69 -11.06
N ALA A 53 11.97 2.44 -10.00
CA ALA A 53 12.82 2.01 -8.88
C ALA A 53 12.19 0.86 -8.08
N ASP A 54 10.87 0.87 -7.82
CA ASP A 54 10.15 -0.24 -7.19
C ASP A 54 10.22 -1.52 -8.04
N LEU A 55 10.15 -1.38 -9.37
CA LEU A 55 10.25 -2.50 -10.32
C LEU A 55 11.67 -3.08 -10.37
N GLU A 56 12.69 -2.25 -10.13
CA GLU A 56 14.10 -2.61 -10.09
C GLU A 56 14.51 -3.21 -8.74
N ALA A 57 14.01 -2.68 -7.63
CA ALA A 57 14.20 -3.23 -6.28
C ALA A 57 13.57 -4.63 -6.13
N LYS A 58 12.42 -4.87 -6.78
CA LYS A 58 11.80 -6.21 -6.89
C LYS A 58 12.66 -7.20 -7.68
N LYS A 59 13.56 -6.74 -8.56
CA LYS A 59 14.51 -7.61 -9.29
C LYS A 59 15.73 -8.00 -8.44
N GLY A 60 16.13 -7.18 -7.46
CA GLY A 60 17.36 -7.37 -6.67
C GLY A 60 17.22 -8.14 -5.35
N PHE A 61 16.00 -8.42 -4.87
CA PHE A 61 15.78 -9.05 -3.55
C PHE A 61 15.94 -10.59 -3.54
N PHE A 62 16.29 -11.22 -4.67
CA PHE A 62 16.19 -12.68 -4.85
C PHE A 62 17.52 -13.45 -4.85
N GLU A 63 18.60 -12.88 -4.33
CA GLU A 63 19.83 -13.64 -4.11
C GLU A 63 20.06 -13.92 -2.63
N GLY A 64 19.77 -15.16 -2.23
CA GLY A 64 20.45 -15.75 -1.08
C GLY A 64 19.57 -16.18 0.08
N ILE A 65 18.69 -17.15 -0.14
CA ILE A 65 18.29 -18.09 0.94
C ILE A 65 18.22 -19.49 0.33
N SER A 66 19.21 -20.32 0.66
CA SER A 66 19.17 -21.77 0.49
C SER A 66 18.30 -22.34 1.60
N LEU A 67 17.41 -23.30 1.30
CA LEU A 67 17.12 -24.42 2.19
C LEU A 67 16.29 -25.49 1.47
N LYS A 68 16.76 -26.71 1.67
CA LYS A 68 16.24 -27.99 1.18
C LYS A 68 14.90 -28.27 1.87
N ASN A 69 13.93 -28.78 1.10
CA ASN A 69 12.63 -29.38 1.50
C ASN A 69 11.40 -28.64 0.96
N LEU A 70 11.17 -28.72 -0.36
CA LEU A 70 9.85 -28.46 -0.96
C LEU A 70 9.32 -29.75 -1.60
N ASP A 71 8.17 -30.23 -1.11
CA ASP A 71 7.49 -31.45 -1.61
C ASP A 71 6.97 -31.29 -3.06
N VAL A 72 6.90 -30.06 -3.59
CA VAL A 72 6.60 -29.81 -5.02
C VAL A 72 7.63 -30.50 -5.93
N VAL A 73 8.86 -30.69 -5.44
CA VAL A 73 9.93 -31.42 -6.16
C VAL A 73 9.62 -32.92 -6.25
N HIS A 74 8.72 -33.47 -5.43
CA HIS A 74 8.39 -34.90 -5.48
C HIS A 74 7.31 -35.28 -6.51
N CYS A 75 6.66 -34.29 -7.14
CA CYS A 75 5.87 -34.50 -8.35
C CYS A 75 6.71 -34.14 -9.60
N SER A 76 8.00 -34.48 -9.58
CA SER A 76 8.96 -34.09 -10.62
C SER A 76 8.93 -35.00 -11.84
N ALA A 77 9.02 -34.34 -12.99
CA ALA A 77 9.52 -34.79 -14.29
C ALA A 77 8.70 -35.79 -15.11
N GLU A 78 8.14 -36.86 -14.55
CA GLU A 78 7.59 -37.95 -15.41
C GLU A 78 6.27 -37.60 -16.12
N GLU A 79 5.44 -36.72 -15.55
CA GLU A 79 4.17 -36.25 -16.16
C GLU A 79 4.28 -34.85 -16.80
N ALA A 80 5.49 -34.31 -17.00
CA ALA A 80 5.68 -33.12 -17.85
C ALA A 80 5.70 -33.48 -19.35
N LEU A 81 5.88 -34.78 -19.64
CA LEU A 81 5.90 -35.40 -20.97
C LEU A 81 4.53 -35.89 -21.47
N THR A 82 3.47 -35.72 -20.69
CA THR A 82 2.14 -36.19 -21.10
C THR A 82 1.58 -35.33 -22.22
N ASP A 83 1.13 -35.99 -23.29
CA ASP A 83 0.34 -35.40 -24.35
C ASP A 83 -0.88 -34.68 -23.76
N PHE A 84 -1.01 -33.38 -24.05
CA PHE A 84 -2.09 -32.55 -23.53
C PHE A 84 -3.46 -33.08 -24.01
N ASP A 85 -3.51 -33.80 -25.13
CA ASP A 85 -4.74 -34.41 -25.66
C ASP A 85 -5.18 -35.65 -24.87
N GLU A 86 -4.25 -36.37 -24.24
CA GLU A 86 -4.56 -37.49 -23.34
C GLU A 86 -4.98 -36.98 -21.96
N VAL A 87 -4.34 -35.91 -21.51
CA VAL A 87 -4.68 -35.18 -20.29
C VAL A 87 -6.12 -34.64 -20.38
N GLU A 88 -6.47 -34.00 -21.49
CA GLU A 88 -7.78 -33.40 -21.71
C GLU A 88 -8.93 -34.41 -21.64
N LYS A 89 -8.70 -35.66 -22.03
CA LYS A 89 -9.72 -36.72 -21.97
C LYS A 89 -9.93 -37.30 -20.57
N SER A 90 -8.94 -37.18 -19.70
CA SER A 90 -8.94 -37.88 -18.40
C SER A 90 -9.28 -36.97 -17.21
N TRP A 91 -9.15 -35.65 -17.34
CA TRP A 91 -9.30 -34.70 -16.24
C TRP A 91 -10.70 -34.09 -16.16
N SER A 92 -11.11 -33.74 -14.95
CA SER A 92 -12.41 -33.13 -14.70
C SER A 92 -12.44 -31.67 -15.18
N SER A 93 -13.42 -31.31 -15.98
CA SER A 93 -13.68 -29.90 -16.34
C SER A 93 -14.25 -29.15 -15.13
N ILE A 94 -13.63 -28.02 -14.78
CA ILE A 94 -14.11 -27.10 -13.74
C ILE A 94 -14.71 -25.81 -14.33
N SER A 95 -14.38 -25.50 -15.59
CA SER A 95 -14.93 -24.41 -16.38
C SER A 95 -14.76 -24.73 -17.88
N GLU A 96 -15.37 -23.94 -18.78
CA GLU A 96 -15.37 -24.17 -20.24
C GLU A 96 -13.97 -24.25 -20.86
N GLY A 97 -12.93 -23.71 -20.20
CA GLY A 97 -11.54 -23.82 -20.67
C GLY A 97 -10.53 -24.16 -19.57
N VAL A 98 -10.97 -24.72 -18.45
CA VAL A 98 -10.07 -25.11 -17.34
C VAL A 98 -10.42 -26.51 -16.86
N GLN A 99 -9.42 -27.40 -16.86
CA GLN A 99 -9.53 -28.76 -16.35
C GLN A 99 -8.61 -28.97 -15.15
N LYS A 100 -8.99 -29.87 -14.24
CA LYS A 100 -8.31 -30.10 -12.96
C LYS A 100 -8.06 -31.58 -12.71
N LYS A 101 -6.85 -31.91 -12.26
CA LYS A 101 -6.49 -33.19 -11.62
C LYS A 101 -5.92 -32.92 -10.23
N VAL A 102 -6.61 -33.41 -9.20
CA VAL A 102 -6.10 -33.36 -7.82
C VAL A 102 -5.00 -34.41 -7.67
N CYS A 103 -3.78 -33.98 -7.39
CA CYS A 103 -2.63 -34.86 -7.15
C CYS A 103 -2.53 -35.21 -5.67
N ARG A 104 -2.78 -34.24 -4.79
CA ARG A 104 -2.86 -34.42 -3.34
C ARG A 104 -4.06 -33.62 -2.82
N PRO A 105 -5.05 -34.25 -2.16
CA PRO A 105 -6.16 -33.52 -1.59
C PRO A 105 -5.69 -32.58 -0.48
N GLY A 106 -6.32 -31.40 -0.40
CA GLY A 106 -6.13 -30.45 0.69
C GLY A 106 -7.02 -30.77 1.89
N ARG A 107 -7.25 -29.74 2.71
CA ARG A 107 -8.20 -29.76 3.82
C ARG A 107 -8.89 -28.40 3.97
N GLY A 108 -10.11 -28.44 4.48
CA GLY A 108 -10.86 -27.24 4.85
C GLY A 108 -11.78 -26.77 3.72
N ASP A 109 -12.18 -25.52 3.79
CA ASP A 109 -13.03 -24.93 2.77
C ASP A 109 -12.22 -24.52 1.54
N LYS A 110 -12.93 -24.39 0.41
CA LYS A 110 -12.36 -23.83 -0.81
C LYS A 110 -11.98 -22.37 -0.60
N VAL A 111 -11.01 -21.90 -1.39
CA VAL A 111 -10.57 -20.49 -1.38
C VAL A 111 -11.78 -19.57 -1.61
N PRO A 112 -12.11 -18.68 -0.65
CA PRO A 112 -13.18 -17.70 -0.82
C PRO A 112 -12.81 -16.63 -1.85
N ASP A 113 -13.83 -16.03 -2.46
CA ASP A 113 -13.66 -14.85 -3.30
C ASP A 113 -12.95 -13.73 -2.52
N ARG A 114 -12.13 -12.95 -3.23
CA ARG A 114 -11.36 -11.82 -2.69
C ARG A 114 -10.33 -12.18 -1.60
N ALA A 115 -10.09 -13.47 -1.34
CA ALA A 115 -9.02 -13.88 -0.43
C ALA A 115 -7.63 -13.56 -1.00
N LYS A 116 -6.67 -13.27 -0.11
CA LYS A 116 -5.25 -13.27 -0.46
C LYS A 116 -4.74 -14.70 -0.35
N VAL A 117 -4.19 -15.24 -1.41
CA VAL A 117 -3.70 -16.63 -1.48
C VAL A 117 -2.19 -16.66 -1.59
N TRP A 118 -1.57 -17.71 -1.05
CA TRP A 118 -0.16 -18.02 -1.22
C TRP A 118 -0.02 -19.39 -1.89
N ILE A 119 0.61 -19.42 -3.05
CA ILE A 119 0.78 -20.64 -3.84
C ILE A 119 2.24 -20.90 -4.18
N HIS A 120 2.60 -22.16 -4.31
CA HIS A 120 3.70 -22.57 -5.17
C HIS A 120 3.14 -23.10 -6.47
N TYR A 121 3.78 -22.77 -7.57
CA TYR A 121 3.41 -23.25 -8.89
C TYR A 121 4.63 -23.47 -9.80
N MET A 122 4.42 -24.36 -10.77
CA MET A 122 5.23 -24.57 -11.97
C MET A 122 4.33 -24.49 -13.19
N ALA A 123 4.73 -23.72 -14.20
CA ALA A 123 3.93 -23.48 -15.40
C ALA A 123 4.68 -23.92 -16.66
N TYR A 124 4.02 -24.73 -17.48
CA TYR A 124 4.53 -25.27 -18.74
C TYR A 124 3.61 -24.82 -19.87
N HIS A 125 4.17 -24.59 -21.06
CA HIS A 125 3.39 -24.39 -22.27
C HIS A 125 3.50 -25.65 -23.12
N GLU A 126 2.51 -25.84 -23.99
CA GLU A 126 2.44 -27.00 -24.87
C GLU A 126 3.72 -27.19 -25.70
N GLY A 127 4.25 -28.41 -25.70
CA GLY A 127 5.47 -28.78 -26.42
C GLY A 127 6.79 -28.34 -25.75
N SER A 128 6.75 -27.80 -24.54
CA SER A 128 7.95 -27.43 -23.77
C SER A 128 8.25 -28.40 -22.64
N ASP A 129 9.48 -28.91 -22.61
CA ASP A 129 9.99 -29.75 -21.53
C ASP A 129 10.42 -28.94 -20.30
N GLU A 130 10.63 -27.63 -20.47
CA GLU A 130 11.01 -26.74 -19.38
C GLU A 130 9.84 -25.82 -18.97
N PRO A 131 9.66 -25.55 -17.66
CA PRO A 131 8.66 -24.61 -17.20
C PRO A 131 9.07 -23.18 -17.59
N PHE A 132 8.14 -22.44 -18.22
CA PHE A 132 8.36 -21.04 -18.59
C PHE A 132 8.27 -20.09 -17.39
N ASP A 133 7.61 -20.53 -16.32
CA ASP A 133 7.58 -19.82 -15.02
C ASP A 133 7.52 -20.82 -13.86
N ASN A 134 8.20 -20.49 -12.77
CA ASN A 134 8.34 -21.37 -11.63
C ASN A 134 8.66 -20.61 -10.34
N SER A 135 7.69 -20.56 -9.43
CA SER A 135 7.87 -19.97 -8.09
C SER A 135 8.79 -20.79 -7.15
N VAL A 136 8.93 -22.11 -7.41
CA VAL A 136 9.83 -23.01 -6.67
C VAL A 136 11.29 -22.69 -6.96
N LYS A 137 11.63 -22.28 -8.20
CA LYS A 137 12.99 -21.82 -8.55
C LYS A 137 13.39 -20.56 -7.79
N VAL A 138 12.41 -19.75 -7.39
CA VAL A 138 12.59 -18.45 -6.74
C VAL A 138 12.47 -18.56 -5.20
N SER A 139 12.23 -19.77 -4.67
CA SER A 139 12.12 -20.07 -3.23
C SER A 139 11.14 -19.17 -2.45
N ARG A 140 10.18 -18.55 -3.13
CA ARG A 140 9.18 -17.66 -2.52
C ARG A 140 7.79 -18.05 -2.99
N PRO A 141 6.83 -18.21 -2.07
CA PRO A 141 5.42 -18.33 -2.43
C PRO A 141 4.98 -17.14 -3.26
N PHE A 142 4.27 -17.40 -4.35
CA PHE A 142 3.60 -16.35 -5.10
C PHE A 142 2.30 -15.99 -4.38
N ALA A 143 2.14 -14.71 -4.07
CA ALA A 143 0.97 -14.19 -3.39
C ALA A 143 0.16 -13.29 -4.33
N PHE A 144 -1.14 -13.53 -4.42
CA PHE A 144 -2.05 -12.67 -5.16
C PHE A 144 -3.42 -12.64 -4.49
N ARG A 145 -4.27 -11.71 -4.90
CA ARG A 145 -5.65 -11.61 -4.43
C ARG A 145 -6.59 -12.13 -5.51
N MET A 146 -7.53 -12.94 -5.09
CA MET A 146 -8.62 -13.41 -5.94
C MET A 146 -9.48 -12.21 -6.36
N GLY A 147 -9.91 -12.16 -7.61
CA GLY A 147 -10.80 -11.15 -8.17
C GLY A 147 -10.12 -9.89 -8.73
N GLU A 148 -8.81 -9.72 -8.59
CA GLU A 148 -8.11 -8.51 -9.06
C GLU A 148 -7.59 -8.61 -10.52
N GLY A 149 -7.73 -9.76 -11.19
CA GLY A 149 -7.25 -9.94 -12.57
C GLY A 149 -5.74 -9.79 -12.75
N ARG A 150 -4.96 -9.98 -11.67
CA ARG A 150 -3.48 -9.91 -11.71
C ARG A 150 -2.82 -11.16 -12.28
N VAL A 151 -3.57 -12.25 -12.42
CA VAL A 151 -3.13 -13.53 -12.97
C VAL A 151 -4.02 -13.92 -14.15
N ILE A 152 -3.58 -14.90 -14.94
CA ILE A 152 -4.43 -15.45 -16.00
C ILE A 152 -5.72 -16.03 -15.42
N GLN A 153 -6.84 -15.80 -16.12
CA GLN A 153 -8.17 -16.15 -15.64
C GLN A 153 -8.28 -17.64 -15.28
N GLY A 154 -7.65 -18.53 -16.06
CA GLY A 154 -7.70 -19.96 -15.80
C GLY A 154 -6.99 -20.39 -14.52
N LEU A 155 -5.91 -19.70 -14.15
CA LEU A 155 -5.20 -19.97 -12.89
C LEU A 155 -6.04 -19.52 -11.70
N GLU A 156 -6.72 -18.38 -11.83
CA GLU A 156 -7.62 -17.88 -10.79
C GLU A 156 -8.81 -18.83 -10.56
N ILE A 157 -9.45 -19.29 -11.65
CA ILE A 157 -10.51 -20.33 -11.59
C ILE A 157 -9.97 -21.62 -10.95
N GLY A 158 -8.75 -22.02 -11.32
CA GLY A 158 -8.08 -23.19 -10.75
C GLY A 158 -7.92 -23.07 -9.24
N VAL A 159 -7.32 -21.99 -8.76
CA VAL A 159 -7.05 -21.75 -7.32
C VAL A 159 -8.34 -21.60 -6.51
N ALA A 160 -9.38 -20.97 -7.06
CA ALA A 160 -10.70 -20.87 -6.42
C ALA A 160 -11.31 -22.25 -6.12
N SER A 161 -10.94 -23.27 -6.89
CA SER A 161 -11.43 -24.64 -6.70
C SER A 161 -10.64 -25.45 -5.67
N MET A 162 -9.53 -24.93 -5.14
CA MET A 162 -8.60 -25.66 -4.27
C MET A 162 -8.90 -25.51 -2.78
N GLU A 163 -8.46 -26.49 -2.00
CA GLU A 163 -8.41 -26.48 -0.54
C GLU A 163 -6.99 -26.24 -0.01
N ILE A 164 -6.84 -25.80 1.24
CA ILE A 164 -5.52 -25.53 1.83
C ILE A 164 -4.67 -26.81 1.84
N LYS A 165 -3.39 -26.69 1.46
CA LYS A 165 -2.40 -27.77 1.25
C LYS A 165 -2.66 -28.70 0.06
N GLU A 166 -3.70 -28.44 -0.74
CA GLU A 166 -3.96 -29.20 -1.97
C GLU A 166 -2.83 -29.00 -2.99
N ILE A 167 -2.45 -30.08 -3.68
CA ILE A 167 -1.64 -30.03 -4.89
C ILE A 167 -2.50 -30.47 -6.06
N SER A 168 -2.67 -29.59 -7.03
CA SER A 168 -3.49 -29.84 -8.22
C SER A 168 -2.77 -29.43 -9.49
N LYS A 169 -3.10 -30.13 -10.58
CA LYS A 169 -2.69 -29.76 -11.93
C LYS A 169 -3.88 -29.18 -12.68
N PHE A 170 -3.61 -28.14 -13.47
CA PHE A 170 -4.59 -27.42 -14.26
C PHE A 170 -4.14 -27.35 -15.70
N LEU A 171 -4.94 -27.90 -16.61
CA LEU A 171 -4.80 -27.66 -18.05
C LEU A 171 -5.72 -26.51 -18.43
N ILE A 172 -5.14 -25.44 -18.97
CA ILE A 172 -5.83 -24.19 -19.28
C ILE A 172 -5.77 -23.94 -20.78
N GLN A 173 -6.94 -23.78 -21.38
CA GLN A 173 -7.10 -23.47 -22.79
C GLN A 173 -6.65 -22.03 -23.10
N PRO A 174 -6.25 -21.73 -24.35
CA PRO A 174 -5.63 -20.44 -24.67
C PRO A 174 -6.50 -19.23 -24.33
N ALA A 175 -7.83 -19.34 -24.48
CA ALA A 175 -8.79 -18.29 -24.15
C ALA A 175 -8.78 -17.88 -22.66
N TYR A 176 -8.38 -18.79 -21.76
CA TYR A 176 -8.28 -18.55 -20.32
C TYR A 176 -6.81 -18.37 -19.85
N ALA A 177 -5.86 -18.39 -20.79
CA ALA A 177 -4.44 -18.23 -20.55
C ALA A 177 -3.92 -16.91 -21.16
N PHE A 178 -3.06 -16.98 -22.19
CA PHE A 178 -2.43 -15.82 -22.83
C PHE A 178 -3.05 -15.45 -24.19
N GLY A 179 -4.05 -16.22 -24.65
CA GLY A 179 -4.80 -15.94 -25.86
C GLY A 179 -3.96 -15.83 -27.14
N PRO A 180 -4.46 -15.07 -28.15
CA PRO A 180 -3.79 -14.91 -29.44
C PRO A 180 -2.45 -14.17 -29.39
N LEU A 181 -2.19 -13.43 -28.31
CA LEU A 181 -0.96 -12.64 -28.18
C LEU A 181 0.19 -13.44 -27.57
N GLY A 182 -0.12 -14.51 -26.82
CA GLY A 182 0.88 -15.24 -26.05
C GLY A 182 1.57 -14.35 -25.01
N CYS A 183 2.78 -14.75 -24.60
CA CYS A 183 3.64 -13.97 -23.72
C CYS A 183 5.08 -14.07 -24.22
N LYS A 184 5.41 -13.34 -25.29
CA LYS A 184 6.73 -13.43 -25.94
C LYS A 184 7.86 -12.94 -25.01
N PRO A 185 9.03 -13.60 -24.97
CA PRO A 185 9.43 -14.80 -25.72
C PRO A 185 9.09 -16.13 -25.02
N ARG A 186 8.37 -16.10 -23.89
CA ARG A 186 8.20 -17.23 -22.97
C ARG A 186 7.08 -18.21 -23.34
N VAL A 187 5.97 -17.68 -23.86
CA VAL A 187 4.79 -18.46 -24.25
C VAL A 187 4.38 -18.05 -25.67
N PRO A 188 4.27 -19.00 -26.60
CA PRO A 188 3.78 -18.72 -27.95
C PRO A 188 2.32 -18.25 -27.98
N GLU A 189 1.88 -17.81 -29.16
CA GLU A 189 0.50 -17.41 -29.42
C GLU A 189 -0.42 -18.64 -29.35
N ASN A 190 -1.64 -18.47 -28.82
CA ASN A 190 -2.65 -19.53 -28.72
C ASN A 190 -2.18 -20.84 -28.05
N SER A 191 -1.21 -20.79 -27.14
CA SER A 191 -0.71 -21.99 -26.46
C SER A 191 -1.62 -22.42 -25.31
N ARG A 192 -1.84 -23.74 -25.20
CA ARG A 192 -2.34 -24.36 -23.96
C ARG A 192 -1.24 -24.31 -22.91
N VAL A 193 -1.63 -24.14 -21.65
CA VAL A 193 -0.69 -24.10 -20.53
C VAL A 193 -1.09 -25.06 -19.43
N LEU A 194 -0.09 -25.71 -18.85
CA LEU A 194 -0.23 -26.64 -17.74
C LEU A 194 0.38 -26.03 -16.48
N PHE A 195 -0.44 -25.84 -15.46
CA PHE A 195 -0.01 -25.38 -14.15
C PHE A 195 -0.05 -26.52 -13.14
N THR A 196 1.06 -26.77 -12.44
CA THR A 196 1.06 -27.57 -11.21
C THR A 196 1.11 -26.61 -10.04
N VAL A 197 0.11 -26.62 -9.17
CA VAL A 197 -0.07 -25.64 -8.09
C VAL A 197 -0.20 -26.36 -6.75
N GLU A 198 0.52 -25.89 -5.75
CA GLU A 198 0.32 -26.18 -4.33
C GLU A 198 -0.26 -24.93 -3.66
N LEU A 199 -1.46 -25.07 -3.08
CA LEU A 199 -2.05 -24.01 -2.27
C LEU A 199 -1.49 -24.09 -0.85
N LEU A 200 -0.71 -23.10 -0.43
CA LEU A 200 -0.06 -23.12 0.88
C LEU A 200 -0.99 -22.65 1.99
N ASP A 201 -1.66 -21.53 1.75
CA ASP A 201 -2.56 -20.87 2.68
C ASP A 201 -3.41 -19.82 1.96
N TYR A 202 -4.51 -19.41 2.58
CA TYR A 202 -5.24 -18.21 2.18
C TYR A 202 -5.68 -17.42 3.41
N LYS A 203 -5.74 -16.10 3.25
CA LYS A 203 -6.26 -15.17 4.24
C LYS A 203 -7.47 -14.50 3.65
N ILE A 204 -8.59 -14.64 4.33
CA ILE A 204 -9.79 -13.86 4.04
C ILE A 204 -9.43 -12.41 4.36
N VAL A 205 -9.19 -11.62 3.31
CA VAL A 205 -9.23 -10.17 3.43
C VAL A 205 -10.70 -9.87 3.60
N ALA A 206 -11.08 -9.34 4.75
CA ALA A 206 -12.48 -9.25 5.16
C ALA A 206 -13.35 -8.51 4.12
N LYS A 207 -14.67 -8.75 4.21
CA LYS A 207 -15.74 -8.38 3.25
C LYS A 207 -15.68 -6.94 2.71
N CYS A 208 -14.97 -6.06 3.40
CA CYS A 208 -14.71 -4.69 3.00
C CYS A 208 -13.89 -4.54 1.71
N SER A 209 -13.36 -5.63 1.13
CA SER A 209 -12.73 -5.60 -0.19
C SER A 209 -13.59 -4.95 -1.28
N GLY A 210 -14.91 -5.09 -1.25
CA GLY A 210 -15.80 -4.45 -2.21
C GLY A 210 -15.84 -2.92 -2.08
N ILE A 211 -15.84 -2.42 -0.84
CA ILE A 211 -15.95 -0.97 -0.53
C ILE A 211 -14.76 -0.19 -1.11
N PHE A 212 -13.62 -0.86 -1.23
CA PHE A 212 -12.41 -0.29 -1.81
C PHE A 212 -12.48 -0.02 -3.31
N ASP A 213 -13.23 -0.85 -4.03
CA ASP A 213 -13.35 -0.78 -5.49
C ASP A 213 -14.60 0.02 -5.90
N MET A 214 -15.46 0.35 -4.93
CA MET A 214 -16.60 1.25 -5.11
C MET A 214 -16.14 2.67 -5.41
N THR A 215 -16.91 3.34 -6.26
CA THR A 215 -16.79 4.77 -6.55
C THR A 215 -17.04 5.61 -5.29
N VAL A 216 -16.63 6.88 -5.33
CA VAL A 216 -16.85 7.81 -4.20
C VAL A 216 -18.34 7.96 -3.93
N GLU A 217 -19.14 7.98 -4.99
CA GLU A 217 -20.60 8.10 -4.96
C GLU A 217 -21.24 6.88 -4.30
N GLU A 218 -20.89 5.67 -4.75
CA GLU A 218 -21.42 4.43 -4.16
C GLU A 218 -21.00 4.28 -2.69
N ARG A 219 -19.78 4.71 -2.34
CA ARG A 219 -19.29 4.65 -0.95
C ARG A 219 -20.02 5.65 -0.05
N ALA A 220 -20.43 6.80 -0.58
CA ALA A 220 -21.19 7.80 0.17
C ALA A 220 -22.60 7.30 0.57
N GLU A 221 -23.14 6.31 -0.14
CA GLU A 221 -24.43 5.68 0.20
C GLU A 221 -24.32 4.66 1.37
N LEU A 222 -23.10 4.22 1.71
CA LEU A 222 -22.87 3.28 2.79
C LEU A 222 -22.90 3.96 4.18
N PRO A 223 -23.35 3.25 5.22
CA PRO A 223 -23.29 3.78 6.57
C PRO A 223 -21.83 3.93 7.05
N PHE A 224 -21.56 5.00 7.82
CA PHE A 224 -20.22 5.31 8.34
C PHE A 224 -19.58 4.11 9.04
N SER A 225 -20.36 3.33 9.80
CA SER A 225 -19.88 2.15 10.52
C SER A 225 -19.25 1.10 9.60
N GLU A 226 -19.76 0.93 8.37
CA GLU A 226 -19.21 -0.02 7.41
C GLU A 226 -17.91 0.49 6.79
N VAL A 227 -17.88 1.77 6.38
CA VAL A 227 -16.67 2.40 5.82
C VAL A 227 -15.56 2.49 6.88
N TYR A 228 -15.93 2.82 8.11
CA TYR A 228 -15.00 2.88 9.24
C TYR A 228 -14.41 1.49 9.54
N LYS A 229 -15.27 0.45 9.61
CA LYS A 229 -14.83 -0.93 9.81
C LYS A 229 -13.91 -1.41 8.68
N ALA A 230 -14.20 -1.03 7.44
CA ALA A 230 -13.34 -1.32 6.29
C ALA A 230 -11.93 -0.72 6.44
N ALA A 231 -11.85 0.55 6.86
CA ALA A 231 -10.58 1.22 7.10
C ALA A 231 -9.81 0.60 8.27
N GLU A 232 -10.49 0.14 9.32
CA GLU A 232 -9.87 -0.57 10.44
C GLU A 232 -9.30 -1.94 10.03
N GLU A 233 -10.01 -2.67 9.18
CA GLU A 233 -9.53 -3.96 8.64
C GLU A 233 -8.28 -3.75 7.78
N LEU A 234 -8.27 -2.74 6.89
CA LEU A 234 -7.05 -2.39 6.14
C LEU A 234 -5.91 -1.98 7.06
N LYS A 235 -6.18 -1.19 8.11
CA LYS A 235 -5.16 -0.81 9.11
C LYS A 235 -4.54 -2.05 9.76
N PHE A 236 -5.36 -3.05 10.08
CA PHE A 236 -4.92 -4.31 10.67
C PHE A 236 -4.08 -5.14 9.69
N ASP A 237 -4.53 -5.26 8.45
CA ASP A 237 -3.80 -5.98 7.39
C ASP A 237 -2.48 -5.30 7.06
N ALA A 238 -2.47 -3.97 6.92
CA ALA A 238 -1.26 -3.17 6.73
C ALA A 238 -0.26 -3.36 7.86
N LYS A 239 -0.73 -3.48 9.11
CA LYS A 239 0.12 -3.78 10.26
C LYS A 239 0.78 -5.15 10.14
N SER A 240 0.04 -6.15 9.64
CA SER A 240 0.58 -7.48 9.38
C SER A 240 1.68 -7.43 8.32
N GLU A 241 1.47 -6.72 7.21
CA GLU A 241 2.48 -6.54 6.16
C GLU A 241 3.71 -5.77 6.66
N TYR A 242 3.50 -4.76 7.50
CA TYR A 242 4.59 -4.01 8.13
C TYR A 242 5.48 -4.90 9.00
N ILE A 243 4.87 -5.79 9.80
CA ILE A 243 5.62 -6.77 10.62
C ILE A 243 6.39 -7.75 9.73
N ASN A 244 5.81 -8.14 8.60
CA ASN A 244 6.45 -9.00 7.60
C ASN A 244 7.53 -8.26 6.77
N THR A 245 7.88 -7.03 7.11
CA THR A 245 8.85 -6.17 6.40
C THR A 245 8.45 -5.77 4.98
N GLU A 246 7.20 -6.03 4.59
CA GLU A 246 6.62 -5.64 3.30
C GLU A 246 6.11 -4.19 3.38
N TYR A 247 7.03 -3.25 3.59
CA TYR A 247 6.71 -1.85 3.88
C TYR A 247 5.96 -1.13 2.75
N GLN A 248 6.23 -1.49 1.49
CA GLN A 248 5.55 -0.91 0.34
C GLN A 248 4.07 -1.31 0.29
N GLU A 249 3.79 -2.59 0.55
CA GLU A 249 2.41 -3.07 0.59
C GLU A 249 1.67 -2.50 1.80
N ALA A 250 2.33 -2.42 2.96
CA ALA A 250 1.79 -1.74 4.13
C ALA A 250 1.45 -0.27 3.85
N ALA A 251 2.34 0.47 3.18
CA ALA A 251 2.11 1.86 2.78
C ALA A 251 0.90 1.98 1.85
N ASN A 252 0.80 1.12 0.84
CA ASN A 252 -0.33 1.09 -0.09
C ASN A 252 -1.66 0.87 0.65
N MET A 253 -1.69 -0.07 1.59
CA MET A 253 -2.90 -0.36 2.38
C MET A 253 -3.26 0.79 3.34
N TYR A 254 -2.29 1.40 4.02
CA TYR A 254 -2.54 2.56 4.88
C TYR A 254 -3.02 3.77 4.08
N SER A 255 -2.41 4.06 2.94
CA SER A 255 -2.84 5.13 2.03
C SER A 255 -4.26 4.89 1.52
N LYS A 256 -4.57 3.65 1.11
CA LYS A 256 -5.92 3.27 0.67
C LYS A 256 -6.96 3.49 1.78
N ALA A 257 -6.67 3.08 3.00
CA ALA A 257 -7.55 3.28 4.15
C ALA A 257 -7.76 4.77 4.47
N ALA A 258 -6.69 5.58 4.41
CA ALA A 258 -6.76 7.02 4.67
C ALA A 258 -7.65 7.72 3.62
N ARG A 259 -7.43 7.42 2.33
CA ARG A 259 -8.22 7.97 1.23
C ARG A 259 -9.71 7.74 1.40
N MET A 260 -10.10 6.52 1.77
CA MET A 260 -11.51 6.23 1.95
C MET A 260 -12.18 7.03 3.05
N LEU A 261 -11.45 7.33 4.13
CA LEU A 261 -11.97 8.11 5.25
C LEU A 261 -11.96 9.61 4.93
N GLU A 262 -10.95 10.11 4.21
CA GLU A 262 -10.91 11.52 3.81
C GLU A 262 -12.02 11.87 2.83
N GLU A 263 -12.32 10.96 1.89
CA GLU A 263 -13.40 11.12 0.91
C GLU A 263 -14.81 10.93 1.53
N TYR A 264 -14.91 10.36 2.73
CA TYR A 264 -16.20 10.07 3.36
C TYR A 264 -16.74 11.25 4.17
N PHE A 265 -17.97 11.66 3.87
CA PHE A 265 -18.67 12.72 4.58
C PHE A 265 -19.29 12.19 5.88
N ALA A 266 -18.73 12.55 7.04
CA ALA A 266 -19.33 12.24 8.33
C ALA A 266 -20.55 13.14 8.60
N THR A 267 -21.63 12.54 9.12
CA THR A 267 -22.89 13.26 9.35
C THR A 267 -23.01 13.85 10.75
N THR A 268 -22.18 13.38 11.69
CA THR A 268 -22.21 13.80 13.09
C THR A 268 -20.82 14.16 13.59
N GLU A 269 -20.75 15.01 14.61
CA GLU A 269 -19.48 15.41 15.23
C GLU A 269 -18.74 14.22 15.87
N SER A 270 -19.48 13.25 16.42
CA SER A 270 -18.91 11.99 16.94
C SER A 270 -18.20 11.19 15.85
N GLN A 271 -18.87 10.99 14.71
CA GLN A 271 -18.29 10.27 13.57
C GLN A 271 -17.05 10.99 13.03
N GLU A 272 -17.10 12.32 12.95
CA GLU A 272 -15.96 13.14 12.51
C GLU A 272 -14.76 13.00 13.46
N ALA A 273 -14.99 12.99 14.78
CA ALA A 273 -13.95 12.76 15.79
C ALA A 273 -13.34 11.34 15.70
N GLU A 274 -14.18 10.31 15.53
CA GLU A 274 -13.74 8.92 15.33
C GLU A 274 -12.91 8.78 14.05
N LYS A 275 -13.40 9.37 12.94
CA LYS A 275 -12.72 9.42 11.65
C LYS A 275 -11.34 10.08 11.76
N ASN A 276 -11.26 11.26 12.39
CA ASN A 276 -10.01 12.00 12.54
C ASN A 276 -9.00 11.27 13.43
N THR A 277 -9.48 10.58 14.47
CA THR A 277 -8.63 9.72 15.33
C THR A 277 -8.02 8.56 14.53
N LEU A 278 -8.82 7.92 13.66
CA LEU A 278 -8.35 6.85 12.80
C LEU A 278 -7.38 7.37 11.72
N LEU A 279 -7.70 8.49 11.07
CA LEU A 279 -6.83 9.16 10.09
C LEU A 279 -5.47 9.53 10.69
N TYR A 280 -5.45 10.10 11.90
CA TYR A 280 -4.21 10.43 12.60
C TYR A 280 -3.33 9.18 12.79
N THR A 281 -3.94 8.04 13.13
CA THR A 281 -3.21 6.77 13.26
C THR A 281 -2.69 6.28 11.92
N LEU A 282 -3.51 6.33 10.87
CA LEU A 282 -3.15 5.90 9.51
C LEU A 282 -1.99 6.72 8.95
N PHE A 283 -2.03 8.05 9.04
CA PHE A 283 -0.97 8.92 8.54
C PHE A 283 0.36 8.74 9.28
N ASN A 284 0.34 8.56 10.61
CA ASN A 284 1.55 8.26 11.36
C ASN A 284 2.16 6.91 10.97
N ASN A 285 1.33 5.89 10.74
CA ASN A 285 1.82 4.59 10.28
C ASN A 285 2.35 4.65 8.84
N LEU A 286 1.67 5.40 7.97
CA LEU A 286 2.09 5.65 6.59
C LEU A 286 3.44 6.37 6.53
N ALA A 287 3.63 7.42 7.34
CA ALA A 287 4.91 8.13 7.46
C ALA A 287 6.03 7.20 7.91
N ASN A 288 5.77 6.31 8.88
CA ASN A 288 6.75 5.29 9.28
C ASN A 288 7.10 4.33 8.14
N CYS A 289 6.11 3.88 7.34
CA CYS A 289 6.37 3.03 6.18
C CYS A 289 7.27 3.76 5.17
N TYR A 290 7.00 5.03 4.87
CA TYR A 290 7.83 5.81 3.96
C TYR A 290 9.26 6.04 4.47
N LEU A 291 9.45 6.24 5.77
CA LEU A 291 10.80 6.29 6.37
C LEU A 291 11.54 4.95 6.23
N LYS A 292 10.82 3.82 6.31
CA LYS A 292 11.41 2.48 6.08
C LYS A 292 11.77 2.22 4.62
N LEU A 293 11.09 2.89 3.70
CA LEU A 293 11.30 2.80 2.25
C LEU A 293 12.31 3.84 1.73
N ASP A 294 12.95 4.61 2.60
CA ASP A 294 13.86 5.71 2.21
C ASP A 294 13.17 6.75 1.30
N LYS A 295 11.87 7.00 1.54
CA LYS A 295 11.05 8.01 0.84
C LYS A 295 10.71 9.18 1.78
N PRO A 296 11.69 9.96 2.28
CA PRO A 296 11.47 10.97 3.32
C PRO A 296 10.54 12.11 2.88
N LYS A 297 10.52 12.48 1.59
CA LYS A 297 9.56 13.48 1.07
C LYS A 297 8.11 13.07 1.29
N LYS A 298 7.77 11.80 0.99
CA LYS A 298 6.42 11.25 1.22
C LYS A 298 6.12 11.16 2.72
N ALA A 299 7.11 10.82 3.54
CA ALA A 299 6.98 10.82 5.00
C ALA A 299 6.68 12.21 5.57
N VAL A 300 7.30 13.28 5.05
CA VAL A 300 7.01 14.67 5.43
C VAL A 300 5.54 15.02 5.14
N LYS A 301 5.05 14.71 3.93
CA LYS A 301 3.66 14.97 3.53
C LYS A 301 2.67 14.26 4.46
N ALA A 302 2.83 12.95 4.67
CA ALA A 302 1.97 12.17 5.57
C ALA A 302 2.00 12.69 7.02
N SER A 303 3.19 13.03 7.54
CA SER A 303 3.30 13.58 8.91
C SER A 303 2.62 14.94 9.03
N LYS A 304 2.70 15.79 7.99
CA LYS A 304 2.01 17.09 7.95
C LYS A 304 0.49 16.92 7.99
N SER A 305 -0.05 15.97 7.22
CA SER A 305 -1.48 15.64 7.27
C SER A 305 -1.91 15.20 8.68
N ALA A 306 -1.13 14.34 9.34
CA ALA A 306 -1.40 13.93 10.73
C ALA A 306 -1.41 15.12 11.72
N MET A 307 -0.50 16.09 11.55
CA MET A 307 -0.41 17.27 12.41
C MET A 307 -1.63 18.19 12.27
N ASN A 308 -2.17 18.32 11.06
CA ASN A 308 -3.26 19.23 10.74
C ASN A 308 -4.65 18.71 11.15
N LEU A 309 -4.78 17.42 11.49
CA LEU A 309 -6.08 16.84 11.88
C LEU A 309 -6.57 17.35 13.25
N PRO A 310 -7.86 17.67 13.40
CA PRO A 310 -8.43 18.03 14.70
C PRO A 310 -8.67 16.76 15.53
N VAL A 311 -7.71 16.40 16.39
CA VAL A 311 -7.78 15.24 17.29
C VAL A 311 -7.55 15.65 18.74
N ASP A 312 -8.26 14.99 19.66
CA ASP A 312 -8.17 15.22 21.12
C ASP A 312 -7.04 14.39 21.77
N VAL A 313 -5.94 14.19 21.01
CA VAL A 313 -4.74 13.51 21.49
C VAL A 313 -3.53 14.38 21.25
N THR A 314 -2.52 14.21 22.09
CA THR A 314 -1.22 14.83 21.85
C THR A 314 -0.64 14.32 20.53
N LYS A 315 -0.08 15.24 19.74
CA LYS A 315 0.40 14.96 18.38
C LYS A 315 1.90 14.63 18.33
N GLU A 316 2.49 14.21 19.45
CA GLU A 316 3.94 14.05 19.60
C GLU A 316 4.54 13.11 18.56
N LYS A 317 3.81 12.07 18.17
CA LYS A 317 4.23 11.12 17.12
C LYS A 317 4.35 11.80 15.76
N ALA A 318 3.37 12.63 15.40
CA ALA A 318 3.37 13.32 14.11
C ALA A 318 4.53 14.33 14.03
N TYR A 319 4.75 15.12 15.10
CA TYR A 319 5.90 16.04 15.18
C TYR A 319 7.24 15.30 15.13
N TYR A 320 7.38 14.19 15.87
CA TYR A 320 8.57 13.35 15.83
C TYR A 320 8.87 12.81 14.42
N LEU A 321 7.86 12.26 13.75
CA LEU A 321 8.00 11.70 12.41
C LEU A 321 8.31 12.78 11.37
N PHE A 322 7.69 13.95 11.48
CA PHE A 322 7.99 15.10 10.61
C PHE A 322 9.43 15.60 10.80
N CYS A 323 9.88 15.72 12.05
CA CYS A 323 11.26 16.07 12.40
C CYS A 323 12.25 15.06 11.83
N LYS A 324 11.97 13.75 12.00
CA LYS A 324 12.81 12.67 11.50
C LYS A 324 12.88 12.67 9.97
N ALA A 325 11.75 12.81 9.30
CA ALA A 325 11.68 12.85 7.84
C ALA A 325 12.45 14.05 7.25
N ASN A 326 12.35 15.24 7.85
CA ASN A 326 13.13 16.40 7.42
C ASN A 326 14.62 16.23 7.69
N PHE A 327 14.99 15.58 8.80
CA PHE A 327 16.38 15.30 9.11
C PHE A 327 17.01 14.33 8.09
N GLU A 328 16.29 13.27 7.71
CA GLU A 328 16.72 12.33 6.66
C GLU A 328 16.75 12.98 5.27
N LEU A 329 15.83 13.90 4.98
CA LEU A 329 15.81 14.68 3.74
C LEU A 329 16.96 15.72 3.65
N GLY A 330 17.63 16.02 4.77
CA GLY A 330 18.69 17.04 4.85
C GLY A 330 18.17 18.46 5.12
N ASN A 331 16.87 18.64 5.37
CA ASN A 331 16.26 19.91 5.75
C ASN A 331 16.47 20.18 7.25
N ILE A 332 17.72 20.43 7.65
CA ILE A 332 18.12 20.48 9.07
C ILE A 332 17.43 21.62 9.84
N GLU A 333 17.21 22.76 9.20
CA GLU A 333 16.56 23.94 9.80
C GLU A 333 15.11 23.64 10.16
N GLU A 334 14.39 23.00 9.25
CA GLU A 334 13.00 22.60 9.46
C GLU A 334 12.88 21.45 10.47
N ALA A 335 13.81 20.49 10.43
CA ALA A 335 13.92 19.46 11.45
C ALA A 335 14.15 20.06 12.85
N LYS A 336 14.96 21.12 12.97
CA LYS A 336 15.15 21.83 14.24
C LYS A 336 13.86 22.50 14.69
N ARG A 337 13.22 23.29 13.81
CA ARG A 337 11.98 24.00 14.12
C ARG A 337 10.92 23.06 14.68
N MET A 338 10.76 21.90 14.05
CA MET A 338 9.76 20.91 14.45
C MET A 338 10.18 20.10 15.67
N GLY A 339 11.47 19.90 15.86
CA GLY A 339 12.01 19.32 17.09
C GLY A 339 11.78 20.22 18.31
N ASP A 340 11.88 21.55 18.14
CA ASP A 340 11.55 22.52 19.19
C ASP A 340 10.08 22.40 19.59
N GLU A 341 9.16 22.41 18.63
CA GLU A 341 7.72 22.21 18.87
C GLU A 341 7.41 20.86 19.53
N ALA A 342 8.07 19.78 19.07
CA ALA A 342 7.90 18.45 19.66
C ALA A 342 8.30 18.41 21.14
N LEU A 343 9.38 19.12 21.52
CA LEU A 343 9.86 19.20 22.89
C LEU A 343 9.00 20.12 23.76
N LEU A 344 8.34 21.14 23.19
CA LEU A 344 7.35 21.94 23.91
C LEU A 344 6.14 21.07 24.32
N ILE A 345 5.70 20.17 23.45
CA ILE A 345 4.59 19.25 23.72
C ILE A 345 5.02 18.11 24.65
N CYS A 346 6.21 17.54 24.43
CA CYS A 346 6.69 16.36 25.14
C CYS A 346 8.17 16.49 25.56
N PRO A 347 8.47 17.25 26.64
CA PRO A 347 9.85 17.57 27.05
C PRO A 347 10.72 16.36 27.40
N ASN A 348 10.11 15.28 27.92
CA ASN A 348 10.82 14.12 28.46
C ASN A 348 10.83 12.89 27.53
N HIS A 349 10.43 13.05 26.27
CA HIS A 349 10.38 11.91 25.35
C HIS A 349 11.77 11.54 24.84
N ASN A 350 12.30 10.41 25.33
CA ASN A 350 13.68 9.97 25.07
C ASN A 350 14.04 9.90 23.57
N GLU A 351 13.14 9.45 22.70
CA GLU A 351 13.43 9.35 21.26
C GLU A 351 13.49 10.72 20.58
N ILE A 352 12.64 11.66 21.01
CA ILE A 352 12.62 13.03 20.47
C ILE A 352 13.90 13.73 20.90
N LEU A 353 14.29 13.60 22.18
CA LEU A 353 15.53 14.16 22.71
C LEU A 353 16.78 13.64 21.97
N LYS A 354 16.84 12.33 21.70
CA LYS A 354 17.94 11.72 20.94
C LYS A 354 18.00 12.25 19.50
N LEU A 355 16.87 12.28 18.80
CA LEU A 355 16.79 12.80 17.43
C LEU A 355 17.19 14.28 17.39
N TYR A 356 16.63 15.09 18.28
CA TYR A 356 16.89 16.52 18.35
C TYR A 356 18.37 16.83 18.67
N SER A 357 19.00 16.06 19.56
CA SER A 357 20.45 16.17 19.81
C SER A 357 21.28 15.94 18.53
N ASN A 358 20.87 14.99 17.68
CA ASN A 358 21.54 14.73 16.41
C ASN A 358 21.32 15.87 15.40
N VAL A 359 20.11 16.41 15.34
CA VAL A 359 19.77 17.60 14.53
C VAL A 359 20.67 18.77 14.91
N LEU A 360 20.78 19.08 16.21
CA LEU A 360 21.63 20.18 16.70
C LEU A 360 23.12 19.97 16.38
N LYS A 361 23.64 18.76 16.57
CA LYS A 361 25.04 18.44 16.22
C LYS A 361 25.31 18.62 14.73
N LYS A 362 24.38 18.18 13.88
CA LYS A 362 24.48 18.33 12.42
C LYS A 362 24.46 19.80 12.02
N LEU A 363 23.53 20.59 12.58
CA LEU A 363 23.45 22.02 12.34
C LEU A 363 24.71 22.78 12.78
N GLN A 364 25.29 22.44 13.93
CA GLN A 364 26.54 23.03 14.40
C GLN A 364 27.70 22.72 13.46
N LYS A 365 27.78 21.48 12.96
CA LYS A 365 28.80 21.07 11.99
C LYS A 365 28.64 21.83 10.67
N ASP A 366 27.43 21.90 10.13
CA ASP A 366 27.17 22.57 8.84
C ASP A 366 27.50 24.08 8.94
N ASN A 367 27.16 24.73 10.05
CA ASN A 367 27.55 26.11 10.33
C ASN A 367 29.07 26.31 10.42
N LEU A 368 29.80 25.35 11.02
CA LEU A 368 31.25 25.39 11.11
C LEU A 368 31.90 25.20 9.73
N ASP A 369 31.41 24.26 8.94
CA ASP A 369 31.89 23.98 7.59
C ASP A 369 31.65 25.18 6.66
N GLN A 370 30.48 25.83 6.76
CA GLN A 370 30.20 27.08 6.06
C GLN A 370 31.18 28.19 6.45
N LYS A 371 31.40 28.43 7.75
CA LYS A 371 32.38 29.43 8.22
C LYS A 371 33.79 29.17 7.69
N ASN A 372 34.22 27.91 7.70
CA ASN A 372 35.52 27.49 7.18
C ASN A 372 35.62 27.70 5.66
N LEU A 373 34.55 27.42 4.92
CA LEU A 373 34.48 27.65 3.47
C LEU A 373 34.59 29.15 3.15
N TYR A 374 33.81 30.00 3.83
CA TYR A 374 33.89 31.46 3.67
C TYR A 374 35.29 32.00 3.97
N LYS A 375 35.92 31.53 5.06
CA LYS A 375 37.30 31.92 5.41
C LYS A 375 38.30 31.57 4.30
N LYS A 376 38.20 30.37 3.72
CA LYS A 376 39.06 29.94 2.60
C LYS A 376 38.82 30.77 1.33
N MET A 377 37.57 31.13 1.03
CA MET A 377 37.24 31.97 -0.13
C MET A 377 37.80 33.39 0.03
N MET A 378 37.73 33.96 1.23
CA MET A 378 38.27 35.30 1.51
C MET A 378 39.80 35.34 1.52
N ALA A 379 40.48 34.24 1.88
CA ALA A 379 41.94 34.15 1.88
C ALA A 379 42.57 33.92 0.49
N LYS A 380 41.75 33.66 -0.55
CA LYS A 380 42.20 33.47 -1.94
C LYS A 380 42.05 34.72 -2.82
N LYS A 381 41.60 35.83 -2.25
CA LYS A 381 41.70 37.17 -2.84
C LYS A 381 42.91 37.87 -2.26
#